data_AF-A0A1V4TD01-F1
#
_entry.id   AF-A0A1V4TD01-F1
#
_cell.length_a   1.000
_cell.length_b   1.000
_cell.length_c   1.000
_cell.angle_alpha   90.00
_cell.angle_beta   90.00
_cell.angle_gamma   90.00
#
_symmetry.space_group_name_H-M   'P 1'
#
loop_
_entity.id
_entity.type
_entity.pdbx_description
1 polymer ?
#
loop_
_entity_poly.entity_id
_entity_poly.type
_entity_poly.pdbx_seq_one_letter_code
_entity_poly.pdbx_strand_id
1 'polypeptide(L)'
;MKIAIASSDGKIIDQHFGQACHVLIYQIEREGLRLIELREKNNEPICNHEYMCVRGLELLKDCKVLFCKRIGDVPKKKLHEQGIEVVESKKETIPHAVVQYLTKMTNEIRMD
;
A
#
# COMPACT_ATOMS: atom_id res chain seq x y z
N MET A 1 -0.14 -8.89 10.12
CA MET A 1 0.68 -8.31 9.04
C MET A 1 0.18 -6.90 8.75
N LYS A 2 1.04 -5.88 8.73
CA LYS A 2 0.63 -4.51 8.36
C LYS A 2 0.64 -4.34 6.85
N ILE A 3 -0.43 -3.76 6.30
CA ILE A 3 -0.54 -3.38 4.89
C ILE A 3 -0.92 -1.90 4.81
N ALA A 4 -0.47 -1.24 3.76
CA ALA A 4 -0.85 0.12 3.44
C ALA A 4 -1.77 0.17 2.24
N ILE A 5 -2.76 1.07 2.27
CA ILE A 5 -3.76 1.21 1.22
C ILE A 5 -3.91 2.68 0.83
N ALA A 6 -3.70 2.98 -0.44
CA ALA A 6 -3.99 4.29 -1.03
C ALA A 6 -5.47 4.34 -1.46
N SER A 7 -6.29 4.99 -0.63
CA SER A 7 -7.75 5.09 -0.79
C SER A 7 -8.22 6.49 -0.44
N SER A 8 -9.20 7.02 -1.18
CA SER A 8 -9.82 8.32 -0.87
C SER A 8 -10.93 8.25 0.18
N ASP A 9 -11.58 7.09 0.34
CA ASP A 9 -12.80 6.93 1.14
C ASP A 9 -12.75 5.78 2.16
N GLY A 10 -11.64 5.04 2.20
CA GLY A 10 -11.47 3.87 3.06
C GLY A 10 -12.30 2.66 2.66
N LYS A 11 -12.85 2.64 1.44
CA LYS A 11 -13.66 1.54 0.91
C LYS A 11 -13.05 0.97 -0.36
N ILE A 12 -12.55 1.82 -1.24
CA ILE A 12 -12.01 1.43 -2.55
C ILE A 12 -10.54 1.82 -2.72
N ILE A 13 -9.79 1.00 -3.45
CA ILE A 13 -8.41 1.29 -3.85
C ILE A 13 -8.47 2.12 -5.13
N ASP A 14 -8.37 3.43 -5.01
CA ASP A 14 -8.59 4.38 -6.11
C ASP A 14 -7.50 5.43 -6.28
N GLN A 15 -6.54 5.52 -5.35
CA GLN A 15 -5.49 6.53 -5.39
C GLN A 15 -4.18 6.01 -5.98
N HIS A 16 -3.55 6.85 -6.80
CA HIS A 16 -2.17 6.67 -7.23
C HIS A 16 -1.24 6.99 -6.05
N PHE A 17 -0.27 6.14 -5.74
CA PHE A 17 0.59 6.35 -4.56
C PHE A 17 1.34 7.69 -4.58
N GLY A 18 1.75 8.15 -5.77
CA GLY A 18 2.42 9.45 -5.93
C GLY A 18 1.53 10.64 -5.55
N GLN A 19 0.22 10.54 -5.78
CA GLN A 19 -0.76 11.62 -5.60
C GLN A 19 -1.55 11.51 -4.30
N ALA A 20 -1.51 10.36 -3.64
CA ALA A 20 -2.19 10.14 -2.37
C ALA A 20 -1.62 11.05 -1.29
N CYS A 21 -2.47 11.85 -0.64
CA CYS A 21 -2.07 12.70 0.49
C CYS A 21 -1.94 11.88 1.79
N HIS A 22 -2.49 10.66 1.82
CA HIS A 22 -2.40 9.77 2.96
C HIS A 22 -2.44 8.31 2.51
N VAL A 23 -2.09 7.41 3.43
CA VAL A 23 -2.30 5.97 3.29
C VAL A 23 -2.97 5.44 4.55
N LEU A 24 -3.88 4.49 4.36
CA LEU A 24 -4.55 3.78 5.44
C LEU A 24 -3.74 2.55 5.80
N ILE A 25 -3.39 2.41 7.08
CA ILE A 25 -2.64 1.25 7.56
C ILE A 25 -3.62 0.28 8.19
N TYR A 26 -3.73 -0.89 7.58
CA TYR A 26 -4.52 -1.99 8.11
C TYR A 26 -3.62 -3.07 8.70
N GLN A 27 -4.08 -3.68 9.78
CA GLN A 27 -3.53 -4.91 10.32
C GLN A 27 -4.40 -6.08 9.85
N ILE A 28 -3.77 -7.05 9.19
CA ILE A 28 -4.35 -8.37 8.96
C ILE A 28 -4.06 -9.23 10.20
N GLU A 29 -5.13 -9.72 10.81
CA GLU A 29 -5.16 -10.60 11.98
C GLU A 29 -5.95 -11.88 11.62
N ARG A 30 -5.96 -12.89 12.50
CA ARG A 30 -6.73 -14.11 12.26
C ARG A 30 -8.23 -13.84 12.13
N GLU A 31 -8.73 -12.83 12.84
CA GLU A 31 -10.14 -12.45 12.91
C GLU A 31 -10.57 -11.55 11.75
N GLY A 32 -9.62 -11.04 10.95
CA GLY A 32 -9.92 -10.24 9.76
C GLY A 32 -9.00 -9.03 9.59
N LEU A 33 -9.56 -7.98 8.98
CA LEU A 33 -8.86 -6.76 8.60
C LEU A 33 -9.28 -5.60 9.50
N ARG A 34 -8.32 -4.96 10.18
CA ARG A 34 -8.59 -3.84 11.09
C ARG A 34 -7.80 -2.59 10.68
N LEU A 35 -8.47 -1.46 10.52
CA LEU A 35 -7.80 -0.16 10.34
C LEU A 35 -7.13 0.22 11.67
N ILE A 36 -5.82 0.45 11.65
CA ILE A 36 -5.05 0.78 12.86
C ILE A 36 -4.46 2.18 12.85
N GLU A 37 -4.29 2.79 11.67
CA GLU A 37 -3.62 4.09 11.54
C GLU A 37 -3.98 4.76 10.20
N LEU A 38 -3.98 6.08 10.17
CA LEU A 38 -3.93 6.87 8.94
C LEU A 38 -2.62 7.65 8.96
N ARG A 39 -1.82 7.49 7.91
CA ARG A 39 -0.51 8.15 7.79
C ARG A 39 -0.56 9.21 6.71
N GLU A 40 -0.36 10.46 7.10
CA GLU A 40 -0.30 11.58 6.18
C GLU A 40 1.07 11.68 5.51
N LYS A 41 1.04 11.95 4.20
CA LYS A 41 2.20 12.29 3.40
C LYS A 41 2.26 13.82 3.39
N ASN A 42 2.89 14.43 4.41
CA ASN A 42 2.87 15.90 4.65
C ASN A 42 2.75 16.70 3.35
N ASN A 43 1.79 17.62 3.35
CA ASN A 43 1.52 18.53 2.24
C ASN A 43 2.48 19.74 2.17
N GLU A 44 3.66 19.66 2.78
CA GLU A 44 4.63 20.74 2.64
C GLU A 44 5.01 20.85 1.16
N PRO A 45 5.02 22.07 0.58
CA PRO A 45 5.39 22.27 -0.83
C PRO A 45 6.87 21.95 -1.01
N ILE A 46 7.17 20.67 -1.16
CA ILE A 46 8.49 20.19 -1.46
C ILE A 46 8.57 20.14 -2.98
N CYS A 47 9.25 21.11 -3.58
CA CYS A 47 9.48 21.18 -5.03
C CYS A 47 10.37 20.03 -5.55
N ASN A 48 10.87 19.15 -4.68
CA ASN A 48 11.76 18.05 -5.03
C ASN A 48 11.04 16.69 -5.02
N HIS A 49 10.90 16.10 -6.22
CA HIS A 49 10.27 14.80 -6.43
C HIS A 49 10.98 13.65 -5.69
N GLU A 50 12.31 13.74 -5.55
CA GLU A 50 13.10 12.70 -4.87
C GLU A 50 12.77 12.64 -3.37
N TYR A 51 12.66 13.80 -2.74
CA TYR A 51 12.34 13.90 -1.32
C TYR A 51 10.90 13.44 -1.02
N MET A 52 9.95 13.76 -1.91
CA MET A 52 8.58 13.23 -1.84
C MET A 52 8.52 11.71 -1.96
N CYS A 53 9.38 11.11 -2.79
CA CYS A 53 9.52 9.66 -2.86
C CYS A 53 10.06 9.09 -1.54
N VAL A 54 11.20 9.58 -1.05
CA VAL A 54 11.82 9.08 0.20
C VAL A 54 10.85 9.15 1.37
N ARG A 55 10.13 10.26 1.54
CA ARG A 55 9.11 10.38 2.59
C ARG A 55 7.99 9.36 2.44
N GLY A 56 7.49 9.17 1.22
CA GLY A 56 6.46 8.16 0.95
C GLY A 56 6.93 6.75 1.33
N LEU A 57 8.19 6.42 1.09
CA LEU A 57 8.77 5.12 1.45
C LEU A 57 8.88 4.95 2.97
N GLU A 58 9.32 6.00 3.69
CA GLU A 58 9.43 5.96 5.15
C GLU A 58 8.08 5.71 5.85
N LEU A 59 6.98 6.19 5.27
CA LEU A 59 5.63 5.91 5.77
C LEU A 59 5.24 4.44 5.67
N LEU A 60 5.98 3.63 4.91
CA LEU A 60 5.63 2.24 4.59
C LEU A 60 6.62 1.22 5.16
N LYS A 61 7.68 1.66 5.85
CA LYS A 61 8.80 0.80 6.26
C LYS A 61 8.45 -0.39 7.15
N ASP A 62 7.35 -0.32 7.90
CA ASP A 62 6.84 -1.40 8.75
C ASP A 62 5.65 -2.16 8.11
N CYS A 63 5.26 -1.80 6.89
CA CYS A 63 4.28 -2.51 6.10
C CYS A 63 4.93 -3.64 5.28
N LYS A 64 4.14 -4.65 4.91
CA LYS A 64 4.57 -5.73 4.01
C LYS A 64 4.07 -5.56 2.58
N VAL A 65 2.95 -4.86 2.43
CA VAL A 65 2.27 -4.70 1.14
C VAL A 65 1.71 -3.29 1.04
N LEU A 66 1.86 -2.67 -0.14
CA LEU A 66 1.17 -1.45 -0.54
C LEU A 66 0.13 -1.79 -1.62
N PHE A 67 -1.13 -1.50 -1.33
CA PHE A 67 -2.21 -1.50 -2.31
C PHE A 67 -2.43 -0.08 -2.85
N CYS A 68 -2.39 0.10 -4.16
CA CYS A 68 -2.68 1.39 -4.78
C CYS A 68 -3.29 1.21 -6.18
N LYS A 69 -3.83 2.28 -6.76
CA LYS A 69 -4.33 2.25 -8.14
C LYS A 69 -3.19 2.13 -9.15
N ARG A 70 -2.14 2.93 -8.93
CA ARG A 70 -0.87 2.88 -9.67
C ARG A 70 0.26 3.50 -8.86
N ILE A 71 1.49 3.15 -9.23
CA ILE A 71 2.73 3.76 -8.73
C ILE A 71 3.72 3.92 -9.89
N GLY A 72 4.65 4.88 -9.79
CA GLY A 72 5.75 5.00 -10.76
C GLY A 72 6.82 3.92 -10.54
N ASP A 73 7.59 3.61 -11.58
CA ASP A 73 8.59 2.52 -11.53
C ASP A 73 9.69 2.75 -10.48
N VAL A 74 10.16 4.00 -10.34
CA VAL A 74 11.21 4.35 -9.38
C VAL A 74 10.79 4.08 -7.93
N PRO A 75 9.66 4.63 -7.41
CA PRO A 75 9.23 4.32 -6.06
C PRO A 75 8.81 2.86 -5.89
N LYS A 76 8.26 2.21 -6.93
CA LYS A 76 7.95 0.77 -6.90
C LYS A 76 9.20 -0.08 -6.66
N LYS A 77 10.27 0.18 -7.41
CA LYS A 77 11.56 -0.50 -7.24
C LYS A 77 12.12 -0.31 -5.83
N LYS A 78 12.11 0.93 -5.32
CA LYS A 78 12.60 1.23 -3.97
C LYS A 78 11.79 0.51 -2.87
N LEU A 79 10.47 0.38 -3.02
CA LEU A 79 9.65 -0.40 -2.08
C LEU A 79 10.01 -1.89 -2.11
N HIS A 80 10.21 -2.45 -3.31
CA HIS A 80 10.62 -3.85 -3.44
C HIS A 80 12.00 -4.10 -2.80
N GLU A 81 12.95 -3.18 -2.97
CA GLU A 81 14.28 -3.24 -2.31
C GLU A 81 14.16 -3.21 -0.77
N GLN A 82 13.10 -2.63 -0.22
CA GLN A 82 12.78 -2.63 1.21
C GLN A 82 11.96 -3.85 1.67
N GLY A 83 11.66 -4.79 0.76
CA GLY A 83 10.84 -5.96 1.06
C GLY A 83 9.35 -5.64 1.20
N ILE A 84 8.89 -4.54 0.59
CA ILE A 84 7.48 -4.14 0.54
C ILE A 84 6.95 -4.49 -0.86
N GLU A 85 5.99 -5.39 -0.92
CA GLU A 85 5.32 -5.75 -2.17
C GLU A 85 4.35 -4.65 -2.62
N VAL A 86 4.25 -4.41 -3.92
CA VAL A 86 3.28 -3.47 -4.49
C VAL A 86 2.22 -4.21 -5.28
N VAL A 87 0.96 -4.04 -4.87
CA VAL A 87 -0.22 -4.55 -5.56
C VAL A 87 -0.99 -3.39 -6.20
N GLU A 88 -1.02 -3.36 -7.52
CA GLU A 88 -1.80 -2.39 -8.29
C GLU A 88 -3.20 -2.97 -8.62
N SER A 89 -4.26 -2.31 -8.17
CA SER A 89 -5.66 -2.72 -8.43
C SER A 89 -6.45 -1.66 -9.21
N LYS A 90 -7.38 -2.11 -10.06
CA LYS A 90 -8.26 -1.22 -10.83
C LYS A 90 -9.59 -1.01 -10.09
N LYS A 91 -9.69 0.02 -9.25
CA LYS A 91 -10.92 0.44 -8.53
C LYS A 91 -11.69 -0.76 -7.94
N GLU A 92 -11.08 -1.38 -6.94
CA GLU A 92 -11.62 -2.56 -6.26
C GLU A 92 -11.87 -2.24 -4.79
N THR A 93 -12.82 -2.95 -4.15
CA THR A 93 -13.03 -2.79 -2.71
C THR A 93 -11.85 -3.37 -1.92
N ILE A 94 -11.51 -2.72 -0.81
CA ILE A 94 -10.40 -3.14 0.05
C ILE A 94 -10.51 -4.62 0.47
N PRO A 95 -11.66 -5.10 0.99
CA PRO A 95 -11.76 -6.51 1.40
C PRO A 95 -11.53 -7.48 0.25
N HIS A 96 -12.06 -7.17 -0.94
CA HIS A 96 -11.95 -8.06 -2.10
C HIS A 96 -10.50 -8.17 -2.59
N ALA A 97 -9.79 -7.03 -2.68
CA ALA A 97 -8.38 -6.99 -3.07
C ALA A 97 -7.50 -7.77 -2.09
N VAL A 98 -7.73 -7.60 -0.78
CA VAL A 98 -6.99 -8.31 0.27
C VAL A 98 -7.25 -9.83 0.22
N VAL A 99 -8.50 -10.26 0.03
CA VAL A 99 -8.83 -11.69 -0.10
C VAL A 99 -8.17 -12.31 -1.32
N GLN A 100 -8.20 -11.63 -2.48
CA GLN A 100 -7.52 -12.13 -3.67
C GLN A 100 -6.01 -12.27 -3.45
N TYR A 101 -5.39 -11.28 -2.82
CA TYR A 101 -3.97 -11.29 -2.50
C TYR A 101 -3.61 -12.50 -1.61
N LEU A 102 -4.31 -12.67 -0.49
CA LEU A 102 -4.06 -13.78 0.44
C LEU A 102 -4.31 -15.16 -0.20
N THR A 103 -5.31 -15.26 -1.07
CA THR A 103 -5.62 -16.50 -1.81
C THR A 103 -4.45 -16.88 -2.73
N LYS A 104 -3.88 -15.90 -3.46
CA LYS A 104 -2.72 -16.14 -4.33
C LYS A 104 -1.51 -16.61 -3.52
N MET A 105 -1.16 -15.92 -2.45
CA MET A 105 -0.03 -16.31 -1.58
C MET A 105 -0.18 -17.74 -1.04
N THR A 106 -1.39 -18.12 -0.63
CA THR A 106 -1.65 -19.45 -0.08
C THR A 106 -1.49 -20.55 -1.13
N ASN A 107 -1.86 -20.26 -2.38
CA ASN A 107 -1.71 -21.22 -3.48
C ASN A 107 -0.25 -21.37 -3.91
N GLU A 108 0.54 -20.29 -3.88
CA GLU A 108 1.98 -20.36 -4.16
C GLU A 108 2.70 -21.25 -3.15
N ILE A 109 2.42 -21.10 -1.85
CA ILE A 109 3.00 -21.93 -0.78
C ILE A 109 2.64 -23.42 -0.91
N ARG A 110 1.48 -23.74 -1.51
CA ARG A 110 1.01 -25.13 -1.67
C ARG A 110 1.64 -25.87 -2.86
N MET A 111 2.38 -25.16 -3.71
CA MET A 111 3.02 -25.73 -4.91
C MET A 111 4.48 -26.14 -4.68
N ASP A 112 5.00 -25.95 -3.45
CA ASP A 112 6.33 -26.39 -2.99
C ASP A 112 6.29 -27.69 -2.17
#